data_AF-A0A7W0W865-F1
#
_entry.id   AF-A0A7W0W865-F1
#
_cell.length_a   1.000
_cell.length_b   1.000
_cell.length_c   1.000
_cell.angle_alpha   90.00
_cell.angle_beta   90.00
_cell.angle_gamma   90.00
#
_symmetry.space_group_name_H-M   'P 1'
#
loop_
_entity.id
_entity.type
_entity.pdbx_description
1 polymer ?
#
loop_
_entity_poly.entity_id
_entity_poly.type
_entity_poly.pdbx_seq_one_letter_code
_entity_poly.pdbx_strand_id
1 'polypeptide(L)'
;ADYCYPGPKPQTKETAILMLADGVEATVRSREQSGQLSAERDNDPEKLPKGSQTIAQVVNHSIDSRISSGQLEECPLTLRDLQTIRTSFVKTLQGIYHPRVEYPKLTRDMQEK
;
A
#
# COMPACT_ATOMS: atom_id res chain seq x y z
N ALA A 1 23.44 -17.51 7.89
CA ALA A 1 22.81 -16.68 6.83
C ALA A 1 21.67 -17.49 6.19
N ASP A 2 20.92 -18.22 7.01
CA ASP A 2 20.32 -19.48 6.53
C ASP A 2 18.93 -19.29 5.93
N TYR A 3 18.40 -18.05 6.02
CA TYR A 3 17.07 -17.66 5.55
C TYR A 3 17.08 -16.31 4.79
N CYS A 4 18.21 -15.95 4.19
CA CYS A 4 18.32 -14.76 3.34
C CYS A 4 18.59 -15.18 1.90
N TYR A 5 18.03 -14.44 0.94
CA TYR A 5 18.41 -14.60 -0.45
C TYR A 5 19.91 -14.26 -0.64
N PRO A 6 20.61 -14.94 -1.56
CA PRO A 6 22.05 -14.76 -1.75
C PRO A 6 22.45 -13.36 -2.27
N GLY A 7 21.47 -12.55 -2.72
CA GLY A 7 21.71 -11.22 -3.28
C GLY A 7 21.99 -11.26 -4.80
N PRO A 8 22.51 -10.15 -5.37
CA PRO A 8 22.93 -8.91 -4.68
C PRO A 8 21.73 -8.07 -4.20
N LYS A 9 22.00 -7.05 -3.37
CA LYS A 9 21.02 -5.98 -3.14
C LYS A 9 20.73 -5.28 -4.48
N PRO A 10 19.58 -4.59 -4.63
CA PRO A 10 19.29 -3.81 -5.82
C PRO A 10 20.45 -2.86 -6.14
N GLN A 11 20.91 -2.90 -7.40
CA GLN A 11 21.99 -2.03 -7.90
C GLN A 11 21.44 -0.80 -8.64
N THR A 12 20.20 -0.88 -9.11
CA THR A 12 19.55 0.19 -9.89
C THR A 12 18.24 0.63 -9.23
N LYS A 13 17.74 1.80 -9.64
CA LYS A 13 16.46 2.30 -9.14
C LYS A 13 15.31 1.37 -9.52
N GLU A 14 15.35 0.80 -10.72
CA GLU A 14 14.31 -0.07 -11.27
C GLU A 14 14.20 -1.36 -10.45
N THR A 15 15.32 -2.02 -10.16
CA THR A 15 15.31 -3.23 -9.33
C THR A 15 14.86 -2.94 -7.90
N ALA A 16 15.22 -1.78 -7.35
CA ALA A 16 14.77 -1.36 -6.04
C ALA A 16 13.25 -1.10 -6.02
N ILE A 17 12.72 -0.40 -7.02
CA ILE A 17 11.28 -0.17 -7.18
C ILE A 17 10.54 -1.50 -7.33
N LEU A 18 11.07 -2.44 -8.13
CA LEU A 18 10.48 -3.76 -8.33
C LEU A 18 10.40 -4.55 -7.01
N MET A 19 11.50 -4.59 -6.25
CA MET A 19 11.53 -5.21 -4.93
C MET A 19 10.49 -4.60 -3.97
N LEU A 20 10.39 -3.27 -3.95
CA LEU A 20 9.43 -2.58 -3.09
C LEU A 20 7.99 -2.84 -3.53
N ALA A 21 7.71 -2.84 -4.84
CA ALA A 21 6.39 -3.08 -5.39
C ALA A 21 5.88 -4.49 -5.05
N ASP A 22 6.71 -5.51 -5.25
CA ASP A 22 6.40 -6.91 -4.95
C ASP A 22 6.07 -7.10 -3.46
N GLY A 23 6.95 -6.61 -2.57
CA GLY A 23 6.73 -6.74 -1.13
C GLY A 23 5.49 -5.98 -0.63
N VAL A 24 5.24 -4.78 -1.17
CA VAL A 24 4.08 -3.98 -0.80
C VAL A 24 2.78 -4.62 -1.30
N GLU A 25 2.71 -5.05 -2.57
CA GLU A 25 1.51 -5.70 -3.12
C GLU A 25 1.18 -6.97 -2.35
N ALA A 26 2.17 -7.82 -2.10
CA ALA A 26 1.96 -9.07 -1.37
C ALA A 26 1.39 -8.81 0.05
N THR A 27 1.93 -7.79 0.73
CA THR A 27 1.47 -7.42 2.09
C THR A 27 0.05 -6.84 2.06
N VAL A 28 -0.24 -5.95 1.11
CA VAL A 28 -1.58 -5.35 0.96
C VAL A 28 -2.61 -6.40 0.58
N ARG A 29 -2.31 -7.26 -0.40
CA ARG A 29 -3.18 -8.38 -0.81
C ARG A 29 -3.49 -9.31 0.34
N SER A 30 -2.48 -9.70 1.12
CA SER A 30 -2.67 -10.58 2.27
C SER A 30 -3.57 -9.95 3.33
N ARG A 31 -3.40 -8.66 3.61
CA ARG A 31 -4.22 -7.94 4.59
C ARG A 31 -5.67 -7.79 4.13
N GLU A 32 -5.87 -7.45 2.87
CA GLU A 32 -7.21 -7.40 2.27
C GLU A 32 -7.92 -8.75 2.41
N GLN A 33 -7.26 -9.85 2.04
CA GLN A 33 -7.82 -11.20 2.14
C GLN A 33 -8.16 -11.60 3.59
N SER A 34 -7.43 -11.07 4.57
CA SER A 34 -7.69 -11.29 5.99
C SER A 34 -8.69 -10.31 6.62
N GLY A 35 -9.22 -9.35 5.85
CA GLY A 35 -10.11 -8.29 6.35
C GLY A 35 -9.43 -7.27 7.27
N GLN A 36 -8.10 -7.21 7.27
CA GLN A 36 -7.29 -6.31 8.12
C GLN A 36 -6.88 -5.02 7.39
N LEU A 37 -7.47 -4.75 6.22
CA LEU A 37 -7.23 -3.55 5.45
C LEU A 37 -8.47 -2.66 5.52
N SER A 38 -8.29 -1.40 5.91
CA SER A 38 -9.37 -0.42 5.94
C SER A 38 -9.34 0.48 4.70
N ALA A 39 -10.53 0.81 4.18
CA ALA A 39 -10.67 1.88 3.22
C ALA A 39 -10.40 3.22 3.93
N GLU A 40 -9.67 4.13 3.29
CA GLU A 40 -9.40 5.46 3.87
C GLU A 40 -10.65 6.31 4.10
N ARG A 41 -11.81 5.90 3.58
CA ARG A 41 -13.09 6.57 3.82
C ARG A 41 -13.79 6.10 5.10
N ASP A 42 -13.43 4.91 5.60
CA ASP A 42 -13.96 4.33 6.82
C ASP A 42 -13.05 4.68 8.01
N ASN A 43 -12.87 5.98 8.28
CA ASN A 43 -12.19 6.45 9.50
C ASN A 43 -13.10 6.46 10.72
N ASP A 44 -14.21 5.70 10.68
CA ASP A 44 -15.12 5.55 11.80
C ASP A 44 -14.53 4.48 12.74
N PRO A 45 -13.94 4.88 13.88
CA PRO A 45 -13.22 3.97 14.76
C PRO A 45 -14.13 2.90 15.38
N GLU A 46 -15.45 3.10 15.33
CA GLU A 46 -16.46 2.16 15.85
C GLU A 46 -16.76 1.01 14.86
N LYS A 47 -16.47 1.19 13.57
CA LYS A 47 -16.74 0.22 12.50
C LYS A 47 -15.51 -0.55 12.05
N LEU A 48 -14.31 -0.12 12.43
CA LEU A 48 -13.06 -0.73 12.01
C LEU A 48 -12.72 -1.96 12.88
N PRO A 49 -12.36 -3.11 12.27
CA PRO A 49 -11.81 -4.22 13.01
C PRO A 49 -10.58 -3.79 13.81
N LYS A 50 -10.48 -4.18 15.09
CA LYS A 50 -9.30 -3.87 15.91
C LYS A 50 -8.04 -4.41 15.22
N GLY A 51 -7.12 -3.51 14.87
CA GLY A 51 -5.86 -3.85 14.20
C GLY A 51 -5.85 -3.67 12.68
N SER A 52 -6.93 -3.17 12.08
CA SER A 52 -6.96 -2.80 10.66
C SER A 52 -5.96 -1.68 10.35
N GLN A 53 -5.30 -1.75 9.20
CA GLN A 53 -4.38 -0.72 8.74
C GLN A 53 -4.83 -0.13 7.41
N THR A 54 -4.55 1.16 7.20
CA THR A 54 -4.76 1.79 5.90
C THR A 54 -3.65 1.37 4.92
N ILE A 55 -3.94 1.45 3.63
CA ILE A 55 -2.94 1.20 2.57
C ILE A 55 -1.68 2.07 2.79
N ALA A 56 -1.84 3.35 3.14
CA ALA A 56 -0.72 4.25 3.42
C ALA A 56 0.16 3.74 4.57
N GLN A 57 -0.42 3.24 5.65
CA GLN A 57 0.34 2.65 6.76
C GLN A 57 1.10 1.41 6.33
N VAL A 58 0.48 0.52 5.54
CA VAL A 58 1.12 -0.70 5.03
C VAL A 58 2.31 -0.36 4.13
N VAL A 59 2.11 0.57 3.20
CA VAL A 59 3.15 1.03 2.25
C VAL A 59 4.33 1.62 3.00
N ASN A 60 4.08 2.54 3.94
CA ASN A 60 5.13 3.19 4.72
C ASN A 60 5.92 2.17 5.54
N HIS A 61 5.24 1.30 6.28
CA HIS A 61 5.88 0.27 7.10
C HIS A 61 6.75 -0.68 6.26
N SER A 62 6.26 -1.10 5.10
CA SER A 62 6.99 -2.01 4.20
C SER A 62 8.27 -1.36 3.67
N ILE A 63 8.20 -0.09 3.24
CA ILE A 63 9.36 0.65 2.73
C ILE A 63 10.35 0.93 3.86
N ASP A 64 9.88 1.35 5.04
CA ASP A 64 10.73 1.64 6.20
C ASP A 64 11.45 0.38 6.71
N SER A 65 10.80 -0.78 6.63
CA SER A 65 11.41 -2.07 6.95
C SER A 65 12.56 -2.43 5.99
N ARG A 66 12.43 -2.08 4.70
CA ARG A 66 13.50 -2.30 3.70
C ARG A 66 14.65 -1.32 3.86
N ILE A 67 14.37 -0.08 4.25
CA ILE A 67 15.40 0.93 4.57
C ILE A 67 16.18 0.50 5.81
N SER A 68 15.49 0.16 6.90
CA SER A 68 16.13 -0.22 8.18
C SER A 68 16.92 -1.53 8.10
N SER A 69 16.55 -2.44 7.20
CA SER A 69 17.32 -3.67 6.91
C SER A 69 18.47 -3.46 5.91
N GLY A 70 18.75 -2.21 5.51
CA GLY A 70 19.85 -1.87 4.61
C GLY A 70 19.68 -2.40 3.19
N GLN A 71 18.48 -2.83 2.78
CA GLN A 71 18.27 -3.47 1.47
C GLN A 71 18.47 -2.51 0.30
N LEU A 72 18.38 -1.19 0.52
CA LEU A 72 18.47 -0.17 -0.53
C LEU A 72 19.84 0.53 -0.60
N GLU A 73 20.82 0.08 0.19
CA GLU A 73 22.13 0.74 0.33
C GLU A 73 22.98 0.74 -0.95
N GLU A 74 22.76 -0.23 -1.84
CA GLU A 74 23.56 -0.40 -3.06
C GLU A 74 22.88 0.17 -4.32
N CYS A 75 21.76 0.90 -4.16
CA CYS A 75 21.07 1.55 -5.26
C CYS A 75 21.04 3.08 -5.10
N PRO A 76 21.01 3.86 -6.20
CA PRO A 76 21.02 5.31 -6.14
C PRO A 76 19.64 5.93 -5.86
N LEU A 77 18.87 5.38 -4.91
CA LEU A 77 17.57 5.94 -4.50
C LEU A 77 17.77 7.09 -3.51
N THR A 78 17.14 8.23 -3.81
CA THR A 78 17.11 9.37 -2.89
C THR A 78 15.88 9.31 -1.98
N LEU A 79 15.89 10.05 -0.87
CA LEU A 79 14.70 10.20 -0.02
C LEU A 79 13.50 10.80 -0.78
N ARG A 80 13.77 11.66 -1.78
CA ARG A 80 12.74 12.21 -2.66
C ARG A 80 12.13 11.12 -3.55
N ASP A 81 12.96 10.22 -4.09
CA ASP A 81 12.48 9.09 -4.88
C ASP A 81 11.58 8.20 -4.02
N LEU A 82 12.00 7.89 -2.79
CA LEU A 82 11.21 7.08 -1.84
C LEU A 82 9.85 7.71 -1.51
N GLN A 83 9.79 9.03 -1.32
CA GLN A 83 8.52 9.72 -1.10
C GLN A 83 7.60 9.65 -2.33
N THR A 84 8.19 9.76 -3.52
CA THR A 84 7.46 9.64 -4.79
C THR A 84 6.92 8.21 -4.97
N ILE A 85 7.74 7.20 -4.65
CA ILE A 85 7.37 5.78 -4.70
C ILE A 85 6.22 5.50 -3.73
N ARG A 86 6.31 5.93 -2.46
CA ARG A 86 5.23 5.81 -1.45
C ARG A 86 3.91 6.36 -2.00
N THR A 87 3.93 7.60 -2.49
CA THR A 87 2.74 8.29 -3.00
C THR A 87 2.14 7.56 -4.20
N SER A 88 2.99 7.10 -5.13
CA SER A 88 2.56 6.34 -6.31
C SER A 88 1.94 5.00 -5.96
N PHE A 89 2.54 4.27 -5.00
CA PHE A 89 2.03 2.99 -4.53
C PHE A 89 0.69 3.14 -3.84
N VAL A 90 0.56 4.09 -2.90
CA VAL A 90 -0.72 4.35 -2.21
C VAL A 90 -1.82 4.64 -3.21
N LYS A 91 -1.59 5.56 -4.15
CA LYS A 91 -2.58 5.92 -5.17
C LYS A 91 -3.00 4.73 -6.04
N THR A 92 -2.02 3.94 -6.49
CA THR A 92 -2.28 2.77 -7.36
C THR A 92 -3.05 1.69 -6.61
N LEU A 93 -2.63 1.36 -5.38
CA LEU A 93 -3.24 0.31 -4.57
C LEU A 93 -4.63 0.71 -4.10
N GLN A 94 -4.87 1.97 -3.73
CA GLN A 94 -6.22 2.47 -3.47
C GLN A 94 -7.14 2.28 -4.69
N GLY A 95 -6.64 2.52 -5.90
CA GLY A 95 -7.40 2.28 -7.13
C GLY A 95 -7.74 0.81 -7.36
N ILE A 96 -6.87 -0.11 -6.96
CA ILE A 96 -7.04 -1.56 -7.13
C ILE A 96 -7.98 -2.14 -6.07
N TYR A 97 -7.76 -1.81 -4.80
CA TYR A 97 -8.45 -2.44 -3.66
C TYR A 97 -9.68 -1.67 -3.18
N HIS A 98 -9.82 -0.39 -3.55
CA HIS A 98 -11.02 0.40 -3.26
C HIS A 98 -11.64 0.94 -4.56
N PRO A 99 -12.11 0.03 -5.45
CA PRO A 99 -12.74 0.44 -6.69
C PRO A 99 -13.92 1.38 -6.41
N ARG A 100 -14.13 2.34 -7.32
CA ARG A 100 -15.16 3.39 -7.18
C ARG A 100 -16.51 2.77 -6.81
N VAL A 101 -17.12 3.30 -5.75
CA VAL A 101 -18.48 2.96 -5.30
C VAL A 101 -19.47 3.32 -6.41
N GLU A 102 -20.46 2.46 -6.65
CA GLU A 102 -21.58 2.76 -7.55
C GLU A 102 -22.28 4.05 -7.13
N TYR A 103 -22.68 4.84 -8.13
CA TYR A 103 -23.48 6.03 -7.88
C TYR A 103 -24.79 5.63 -7.17
N PRO A 104 -25.20 6.36 -6.12
CA PRO A 104 -26.49 6.12 -5.49
C PRO A 104 -27.57 6.21 -6.57
N LYS A 105 -28.37 5.15 -6.72
CA LYS A 105 -29.53 5.18 -7.60
C LYS A 105 -30.41 6.32 -7.10
N LEU A 106 -30.66 7.32 -7.95
CA LEU A 106 -31.67 8.35 -7.67
C LEU A 106 -32.98 7.61 -7.38
N THR A 107 -33.35 7.49 -6.11
CA THR A 107 -34.71 7.08 -5.76
C THR A 107 -35.64 8.17 -6.26
N ARG A 108 -36.60 7.77 -7.09
CA ARG A 108 -37.66 8.63 -7.65
C ARG A 108 -38.63 9.05 -6.55
N ASP A 109 -38.18 9.78 -5.53
CA ASP A 109 -39.04 10.32 -4.49
C ASP A 109 -39.12 11.86 -4.57
N MET A 110 -38.76 12.43 -5.72
CA MET A 110 -38.88 13.87 -6.01
C MET A 110 -39.96 14.18 -7.06
N GLN A 111 -40.90 13.28 -7.28
CA GLN A 111 -42.16 13.60 -7.98
C GLN A 111 -43.27 13.61 -6.94
N GLU A 112 -43.97 14.75 -6.88
CA GLU A 112 -45.19 15.04 -6.10
C GLU A 112 -44.96 15.69 -4.71
N LYS A 113 -44.68 16.99 -4.75
CA LYS A 113 -45.41 17.97 -3.94
C LYS A 113 -45.86 19.12 -4.82
#